data_AF-A0A9D7D2W8-F1
#
_entry.id   AF-A0A9D7D2W8-F1
#
_cell.length_a   1.000
_cell.length_b   1.000
_cell.length_c   1.000
_cell.angle_alpha   90.00
_cell.angle_beta   90.00
_cell.angle_gamma   90.00
#
_symmetry.space_group_name_H-M   'P 1'
#
loop_
_entity.id
_entity.type
_entity.pdbx_description
1 polymer ?
#
loop_
_entity_poly.entity_id
_entity_poly.type
_entity_poly.pdbx_seq_one_letter_code
_entity_poly.pdbx_strand_id
1 'polypeptide(L)'
;MADSKLAKLLADKKIDPRRVLVASHELETLTREDRAIKLAKRRGKGGAAEEGAAKETRKPRSGRPVTQRAIDAAMKGGKLSGPTKSRILRAVNHVLVQKKQAPVDLRALF
;
A
#
# COMPACT_ATOMS: atom_id res chain seq x y z
N MET A 1 -8.46 -20.80 14.56
CA MET A 1 -8.56 -19.55 15.33
C MET A 1 -7.52 -18.60 14.75
N ALA A 2 -7.86 -17.33 14.51
CA ALA A 2 -6.96 -16.39 13.84
C ALA A 2 -6.05 -15.71 14.88
N ASP A 3 -4.85 -16.25 15.07
CA ASP A 3 -3.99 -15.91 16.23
C ASP A 3 -3.04 -14.72 16.00
N SER A 4 -3.10 -14.06 14.83
CA SER A 4 -2.20 -12.95 14.50
C SER A 4 -2.62 -11.61 15.12
N LYS A 5 -1.65 -10.73 15.38
CA LYS A 5 -1.89 -9.35 15.86
C LYS A 5 -2.84 -8.58 14.93
N LEU A 6 -2.67 -8.75 13.61
CA LEU A 6 -3.56 -8.17 12.60
C LEU A 6 -4.99 -8.67 12.77
N ALA A 7 -5.20 -9.97 12.93
CA ALA A 7 -6.55 -10.53 13.08
C ALA A 7 -7.26 -9.99 14.31
N LYS A 8 -6.55 -9.90 15.45
CA LYS A 8 -7.06 -9.30 16.69
C LYS A 8 -7.44 -7.83 16.48
N LEU A 9 -6.54 -7.03 15.89
CA LEU A 9 -6.78 -5.62 15.64
C LEU A 9 -7.97 -5.37 14.71
N LEU A 10 -8.12 -6.17 13.63
CA LEU A 10 -9.25 -6.03 12.72
C LEU A 10 -10.57 -6.40 13.42
N ALA A 11 -10.58 -7.43 14.27
CA ALA A 11 -11.75 -7.78 15.08
C ALA A 11 -12.10 -6.68 16.08
N ASP A 12 -11.14 -6.18 16.85
CA ASP A 12 -11.32 -5.14 17.87
C ASP A 12 -11.86 -3.85 17.26
N LYS A 13 -11.34 -3.45 16.10
CA LYS A 13 -11.76 -2.24 15.37
C LYS A 13 -12.97 -2.49 14.45
N LYS A 14 -13.52 -3.70 14.45
CA LYS A 14 -14.66 -4.13 13.61
C LYS A 14 -14.43 -3.79 12.13
N ILE A 15 -13.24 -4.07 11.63
CA ILE A 15 -12.84 -3.84 10.23
C ILE A 15 -12.97 -5.15 9.48
N ASP A 16 -13.77 -5.14 8.42
CA ASP A 16 -13.83 -6.24 7.46
C ASP A 16 -12.52 -6.28 6.63
N PRO A 17 -11.82 -7.43 6.57
CA PRO A 17 -10.64 -7.62 5.72
C PRO A 17 -10.83 -7.20 4.25
N ARG A 18 -12.05 -7.33 3.72
CA ARG A 18 -12.39 -6.90 2.35
C ARG A 18 -12.21 -5.40 2.16
N ARG A 19 -12.50 -4.58 3.18
CA ARG A 19 -12.28 -3.12 3.12
C ARG A 19 -10.80 -2.78 3.04
N VAL A 20 -9.93 -3.57 3.66
CA VAL A 20 -8.47 -3.40 3.57
C VAL A 20 -7.98 -3.69 2.14
N LEU A 21 -8.56 -4.67 1.47
CA LEU A 21 -8.23 -4.97 0.06
C LEU A 21 -8.65 -3.84 -0.87
N VAL A 22 -9.88 -3.33 -0.72
CA VAL A 22 -10.38 -2.20 -1.51
C VAL A 22 -9.51 -0.95 -1.27
N ALA A 23 -9.26 -0.60 -0.01
CA ALA A 23 -8.40 0.54 0.34
C ALA A 23 -6.98 0.37 -0.23
N SER A 24 -6.40 -0.83 -0.18
CA SER A 24 -5.11 -1.07 -0.81
C SER A 24 -5.15 -0.90 -2.32
N HIS A 25 -6.24 -1.30 -2.98
CA HIS A 25 -6.39 -1.15 -4.41
C HIS A 25 -6.44 0.32 -4.82
N GLU A 26 -7.22 1.14 -4.11
CA GLU A 26 -7.35 2.57 -4.39
C GLU A 26 -6.03 3.33 -4.17
N LEU A 27 -5.31 3.01 -3.09
CA LEU A 27 -4.08 3.70 -2.71
C LEU A 27 -2.88 3.32 -3.57
N GLU A 28 -2.78 2.06 -3.99
CA GLU A 28 -1.58 1.54 -4.65
C GLU A 28 -1.72 1.45 -6.17
N THR A 29 -2.92 1.53 -6.73
CA THR A 29 -3.12 1.49 -8.19
C THR A 29 -2.48 2.68 -8.88
N LEU A 30 -1.82 2.44 -10.01
CA LEU A 30 -1.21 3.48 -10.84
C LEU A 30 -2.28 4.31 -11.54
N THR A 31 -2.27 5.60 -11.24
CA THR A 31 -3.09 6.58 -11.96
C THR A 31 -2.44 6.97 -13.29
N ARG A 32 -3.15 7.74 -14.11
CA ARG A 32 -2.60 8.31 -15.35
C ARG A 32 -1.40 9.22 -15.06
N GLU A 33 -1.46 9.98 -13.98
CA GLU A 33 -0.37 10.84 -13.51
C GLU A 33 0.87 10.02 -13.14
N ASP A 34 0.69 8.91 -12.40
CA ASP A 34 1.81 8.02 -12.06
C ASP A 34 2.48 7.43 -13.31
N ARG A 35 1.67 7.10 -14.33
CA ARG A 35 2.18 6.60 -15.62
C ARG A 35 2.96 7.67 -16.37
N ALA A 36 2.47 8.91 -16.37
CA ALA A 36 3.17 10.06 -16.95
C ALA A 36 4.52 10.30 -16.26
N ILE A 37 4.56 10.26 -14.92
CA ILE A 37 5.79 10.37 -14.13
C ILE A 37 6.81 9.28 -14.50
N LYS A 38 6.36 8.02 -14.58
CA LYS A 38 7.24 6.90 -14.97
C LYS A 38 7.78 7.07 -16.40
N LEU A 39 6.94 7.53 -17.32
CA LEU A 39 7.32 7.78 -18.70
C LEU A 39 8.34 8.92 -18.80
N ALA A 40 8.13 10.04 -18.09
CA ALA A 40 9.05 11.16 -18.02
C ALA A 40 10.42 10.73 -17.46
N LYS A 41 10.44 9.95 -16.36
CA LYS A 41 11.66 9.36 -15.81
C LYS A 41 12.39 8.44 -16.78
N ARG A 42 11.65 7.65 -17.57
CA ARG A 42 12.25 6.77 -18.59
C ARG A 42 12.85 7.57 -19.74
N ARG A 43 12.16 8.60 -20.23
CA ARG A 43 12.67 9.49 -21.28
C ARG A 43 13.92 10.25 -20.85
N GLY A 44 13.93 10.78 -19.62
CA GLY A 44 15.10 11.44 -19.03
C GLY A 44 16.31 10.53 -18.77
N LYS A 45 16.13 9.20 -18.74
CA LYS A 45 17.23 8.23 -18.64
C LYS A 45 17.75 7.75 -20.00
N GLY A 46 16.95 7.84 -21.05
CA GLY A 46 17.25 7.30 -22.38
C GLY A 46 17.84 8.30 -23.37
N GLY A 47 18.33 9.46 -22.92
CA GLY A 47 18.95 10.48 -23.78
C GLY A 47 17.99 11.31 -24.64
N ALA A 48 16.70 10.95 -24.71
CA ALA A 48 15.67 11.69 -25.45
C ALA A 48 15.08 12.89 -24.65
N ALA A 49 15.80 13.38 -23.64
CA ALA A 49 15.44 14.60 -22.95
C ALA A 49 16.21 15.75 -23.59
N GLU A 50 15.49 16.76 -24.09
CA GLU A 50 16.08 18.04 -24.45
C GLU A 50 16.96 18.54 -23.31
N GLU A 51 18.18 18.97 -23.64
CA GLU A 51 19.15 19.52 -22.71
C GLU A 51 18.50 20.66 -21.91
N GLY A 52 18.20 20.42 -20.63
CA GLY A 52 17.53 21.38 -19.74
C GLY A 52 16.18 20.94 -19.17
N ALA A 53 15.60 19.81 -19.61
CA ALA A 53 14.35 19.32 -19.04
C ALA A 53 14.53 18.86 -17.58
N ALA A 54 13.85 19.53 -16.65
CA ALA A 54 13.90 19.23 -15.22
C ALA A 54 13.58 17.75 -14.96
N LYS A 55 14.51 17.06 -14.26
CA LYS A 55 14.35 15.64 -13.91
C LYS A 55 13.10 15.49 -13.03
N GLU A 56 12.12 14.74 -13.51
CA GLU A 56 10.91 14.43 -12.76
C GLU A 56 11.27 13.66 -11.48
N THR A 57 11.13 14.30 -10.32
CA THR A 57 11.53 13.76 -9.00
C THR A 57 10.38 13.12 -8.25
N ARG A 58 9.13 13.40 -8.64
CA ARG A 58 7.94 12.87 -7.95
C ARG A 58 7.94 11.35 -7.88
N LYS A 59 7.60 10.78 -6.74
CA LYS A 59 7.54 9.32 -6.55
C LYS A 59 6.16 8.83 -7.01
N PRO A 60 6.08 7.98 -8.05
CA PRO A 60 4.82 7.37 -8.43
C PRO A 60 4.39 6.34 -7.38
N ARG A 61 3.10 6.01 -7.36
CA ARG A 61 2.57 4.88 -6.58
C ARG A 61 3.22 3.56 -6.98
N SER A 62 3.13 2.54 -6.11
CA SER A 62 3.78 1.25 -6.36
C SER A 62 3.17 0.51 -7.56
N GLY A 63 1.85 0.65 -7.76
CA GLY A 63 1.08 -0.13 -8.73
C GLY A 63 0.75 -1.54 -8.27
N ARG A 64 1.10 -1.92 -7.03
CA ARG A 64 1.03 -3.30 -6.55
C ARG A 64 0.12 -3.38 -5.31
N PRO A 65 -1.20 -3.53 -5.49
CA PRO A 65 -2.11 -3.67 -4.37
C PRO A 65 -1.87 -4.98 -3.60
N VAL A 66 -2.37 -5.01 -2.37
CA VAL A 66 -2.39 -6.22 -1.53
C VAL A 66 -3.39 -7.21 -2.13
N THR A 67 -3.01 -8.49 -2.19
CA THR A 67 -3.85 -9.57 -2.69
C THR A 67 -4.56 -10.30 -1.56
N GLN A 68 -5.66 -11.00 -1.87
CA GLN A 68 -6.39 -11.83 -0.90
C GLN A 68 -5.46 -12.83 -0.19
N ARG A 69 -4.61 -13.54 -0.96
CA ARG A 69 -3.62 -14.48 -0.41
C ARG A 69 -2.68 -13.83 0.61
N ALA A 70 -2.29 -12.58 0.38
CA ALA A 70 -1.42 -11.85 1.32
C ALA A 70 -2.16 -11.48 2.60
N ILE A 71 -3.45 -11.12 2.53
CA ILE A 71 -4.30 -10.91 3.72
C ILE A 71 -4.50 -12.22 4.47
N ASP A 72 -4.81 -13.32 3.79
CA ASP A 72 -5.03 -14.61 4.44
C ASP A 72 -3.76 -15.09 5.16
N ALA A 73 -2.59 -14.92 4.53
CA ALA A 73 -1.31 -15.18 5.15
C ALA A 73 -1.06 -14.27 6.36
N ALA A 74 -1.39 -12.98 6.26
CA ALA A 74 -1.28 -12.03 7.36
C ALA A 74 -2.17 -12.42 8.56
N MET A 75 -3.41 -12.82 8.29
CA MET A 75 -4.39 -13.26 9.30
C MET A 75 -3.93 -14.52 10.04
N LYS A 76 -3.21 -15.41 9.35
CA LYS A 76 -2.64 -16.64 9.92
C LYS A 76 -1.26 -16.45 10.57
N GLY A 77 -0.69 -15.24 10.55
CA GLY A 77 0.66 -14.97 11.07
C GLY A 77 1.80 -15.49 10.18
N GLY A 78 1.52 -15.72 8.90
CA GLY A 78 2.50 -16.21 7.93
C GLY A 78 3.60 -15.20 7.58
N LYS A 79 4.66 -15.69 6.94
CA LYS A 79 5.77 -14.83 6.48
C LYS A 79 5.31 -13.93 5.32
N LEU A 80 5.44 -12.62 5.51
CA LEU A 80 5.17 -11.59 4.50
C LEU A 80 6.42 -10.79 4.22
N SER A 81 6.59 -10.36 2.96
CA SER A 81 7.67 -9.46 2.60
C SER A 81 7.46 -8.06 3.20
N GLY A 82 8.57 -7.35 3.49
CA GLY A 82 8.54 -6.00 4.04
C GLY A 82 7.62 -5.02 3.27
N PRO A 83 7.74 -4.94 1.93
CA PRO A 83 6.86 -4.08 1.13
C PRO A 83 5.37 -4.43 1.24
N THR A 84 5.03 -5.70 1.46
CA THR A 84 3.64 -6.13 1.66
C THR A 84 3.12 -5.71 3.03
N LYS A 85 3.95 -5.84 4.09
CA LYS A 85 3.60 -5.35 5.44
C LYS A 85 3.33 -3.83 5.44
N SER A 86 4.17 -3.05 4.77
CA SER A 86 3.97 -1.60 4.63
C SER A 86 2.71 -1.23 3.85
N ARG A 87 2.34 -2.01 2.83
CA ARG A 87 1.10 -1.80 2.07
C ARG A 87 -0.15 -2.12 2.90
N ILE A 88 -0.12 -3.21 3.65
CA ILE A 88 -1.19 -3.57 4.59
C ILE A 88 -1.36 -2.46 5.64
N LEU A 89 -0.25 -1.97 6.23
CA LEU A 89 -0.26 -0.86 7.18
C LEU A 89 -0.95 0.39 6.61
N ARG A 90 -0.58 0.82 5.39
CA ARG A 90 -1.20 1.98 4.73
C ARG A 90 -2.70 1.79 4.52
N ALA A 91 -3.10 0.62 4.05
CA ALA A 91 -4.50 0.30 3.82
C ALA A 91 -5.31 0.27 5.13
N VAL A 92 -4.77 -0.32 6.19
CA VAL A 92 -5.40 -0.34 7.52
C VAL A 92 -5.51 1.07 8.08
N ASN A 93 -4.45 1.87 8.03
CA ASN A 93 -4.45 3.25 8.52
C ASN A 93 -5.43 4.13 7.75
N HIS A 94 -5.56 3.93 6.43
CA HIS A 94 -6.56 4.64 5.64
C HIS A 94 -7.99 4.33 6.12
N VAL A 95 -8.30 3.07 6.38
CA VAL A 95 -9.60 2.66 6.93
C VAL A 95 -9.82 3.21 8.34
N LEU A 96 -8.78 3.27 9.18
CA LEU A 96 -8.86 3.84 10.53
C LEU A 96 -9.12 5.34 10.50
N VAL A 97 -8.45 6.08 9.61
CA VAL A 97 -8.69 7.51 9.42
C VAL A 97 -10.13 7.78 8.98
N GLN A 98 -10.67 6.98 8.05
CA GLN A 98 -12.09 7.06 7.67
C GLN A 98 -13.04 6.82 8.85
N LYS A 99 -12.64 5.94 9.77
CA LYS A 99 -13.36 5.67 11.03
C LYS A 99 -13.07 6.67 12.15
N LYS A 100 -12.28 7.73 11.89
CA LYS A 100 -11.84 8.73 12.88
C LYS A 100 -11.09 8.11 14.07
N GLN A 101 -10.32 7.05 13.80
CA GLN A 101 -9.48 6.38 14.79
C GLN A 101 -8.01 6.72 14.55
N ALA A 102 -7.20 6.63 15.61
CA ALA A 102 -5.77 6.87 15.51
C ALA A 102 -5.09 5.85 14.58
N PRO A 103 -4.14 6.29 13.74
CA PRO A 103 -3.32 5.38 12.93
C PRO A 103 -2.46 4.50 13.84
N VAL A 104 -2.14 3.30 13.36
CA VAL A 104 -1.27 2.35 14.05
C VAL A 104 0.06 2.20 13.34
N ASP A 105 1.05 1.68 14.07
CA ASP A 105 2.40 1.42 13.57
C ASP A 105 2.60 -0.03 13.11
N LEU A 106 3.66 -0.23 12.32
CA LEU A 106 3.99 -1.54 11.76
C LEU A 106 4.24 -2.61 12.83
N ARG A 107 4.85 -2.23 13.97
CA ARG A 107 5.12 -3.12 15.12
C ARG A 107 3.85 -3.57 15.85
N ALA A 108 2.80 -2.76 15.80
CA ALA A 108 1.50 -3.10 16.37
C ALA A 108 0.74 -4.11 15.49
N LEU A 109 1.00 -4.09 14.18
CA LEU A 109 0.32 -4.92 13.18
C LEU A 109 0.98 -6.29 12.94
N PHE A 110 2.31 -6.39 13.09
CA PHE A 110 3.09 -7.61 12.84
C PHE A 110 4.05 -7.91 13.99
#